data_AF-A0A833RRN7-F1
#
_entry.id   AF-A0A833RRN7-F1
#
_cell.length_a   1.000
_cell.length_b   1.000
_cell.length_c   1.000
_cell.angle_alpha   90.00
_cell.angle_beta   90.00
_cell.angle_gamma   90.00
#
_symmetry.space_group_name_H-M   'P 1'
#
loop_
_entity.id
_entity.type
_entity.pdbx_description
1 polymer ?
#
loop_
_entity_poly.entity_id
_entity_poly.type
_entity_poly.pdbx_seq_one_letter_code
_entity_poly.pdbx_strand_id
1 'polypeptide(L)'
;MKWIIFNITLVTWICIIFCQDIVFPNDEEMSHVSGNTAITERIPVAAPNICPKDMLLYPGDGNRSTWVCDCRPRFLYFPLNNSCHEAYRQGPCPPQNYVVLPKNEAIPKCVKNPCLEDGLVQYNNICYPLRTTGGPCAPDGVIGVNETTFDLECISTDVATFVIIDPPPKKCPVGSRRNSLGVCKTIANFSSRTNKVFT
;
A
#
# COMPACT_ATOMS: atom_id res chain seq x y z
N MET A 1 -9.02 -39.17 -37.12
CA MET A 1 -8.41 -37.81 -37.06
C MET A 1 -9.35 -36.74 -36.51
N LYS A 2 -10.61 -36.63 -36.95
CA LYS A 2 -11.56 -35.59 -36.47
C LYS A 2 -11.80 -35.56 -34.95
N TRP A 3 -11.82 -36.72 -34.29
CA TRP A 3 -12.07 -36.82 -32.84
C TRP A 3 -10.89 -36.34 -31.97
N ILE A 4 -9.66 -36.49 -32.47
CA ILE A 4 -8.45 -36.03 -31.80
C ILE A 4 -8.37 -34.50 -31.85
N ILE A 5 -8.71 -33.91 -32.99
CA ILE A 5 -8.75 -32.45 -33.18
C ILE A 5 -9.80 -31.83 -32.24
N PHE A 6 -10.99 -32.46 -32.12
CA PHE A 6 -12.04 -31.98 -31.22
C PHE A 6 -11.62 -32.00 -29.73
N ASN A 7 -10.95 -33.07 -29.30
CA ASN A 7 -10.44 -33.18 -27.94
C ASN A 7 -9.35 -32.14 -27.66
N ILE A 8 -8.44 -31.89 -28.61
CA ILE A 8 -7.41 -30.86 -28.45
C ILE A 8 -8.06 -29.48 -28.34
N THR A 9 -9.06 -29.17 -29.18
CA THR A 9 -9.76 -27.88 -29.11
C THR A 9 -10.53 -27.69 -27.81
N LEU A 10 -11.15 -28.75 -27.28
CA LEU A 10 -11.87 -28.71 -26.01
C LEU A 10 -10.91 -28.46 -24.83
N VAL A 11 -9.77 -29.15 -24.81
CA VAL A 11 -8.75 -28.98 -23.76
C VAL A 11 -8.16 -27.58 -23.81
N THR A 12 -7.86 -27.03 -24.99
CA THR A 12 -7.36 -25.66 -25.13
C THR A 12 -8.38 -24.63 -24.65
N TRP A 13 -9.67 -24.85 -24.91
CA TRP A 13 -10.73 -23.95 -24.46
C TRP A 13 -10.89 -23.98 -22.93
N ILE A 14 -10.81 -25.17 -22.34
CA ILE A 14 -10.84 -25.36 -20.88
C ILE A 14 -9.64 -24.66 -20.23
N CYS A 15 -8.42 -24.82 -20.75
CA CYS A 15 -7.24 -24.12 -20.21
C CYS A 15 -7.38 -22.59 -20.25
N ILE A 16 -7.97 -22.02 -21.30
CA ILE A 16 -8.18 -20.57 -21.41
C ILE A 16 -9.22 -20.07 -20.40
N ILE A 17 -10.24 -20.87 -20.06
CA ILE A 17 -11.27 -20.51 -19.08
C ILE A 17 -10.75 -20.59 -17.64
N PHE A 18 -9.86 -21.54 -17.33
CA PHE A 18 -9.36 -21.76 -15.98
C PHE A 18 -8.10 -20.95 -15.61
N CYS A 19 -7.42 -20.31 -16.58
CA CYS A 19 -6.19 -19.54 -16.33
C CYS A 19 -6.41 -18.03 -16.09
N GLN A 20 -7.61 -17.58 -15.70
CA GLN A 20 -7.76 -16.24 -15.16
C GLN A 20 -7.50 -16.27 -13.66
N ASP A 21 -6.23 -16.23 -13.27
CA ASP A 21 -5.86 -15.83 -11.92
C ASP A 21 -6.36 -14.40 -11.70
N ILE A 22 -7.46 -14.28 -10.96
CA ILE A 22 -7.90 -12.99 -10.45
C ILE A 22 -6.93 -12.63 -9.33
N VAL A 23 -5.81 -12.01 -9.71
CA VAL A 23 -4.88 -11.40 -8.75
C VAL A 23 -5.55 -10.11 -8.27
N PHE A 24 -6.02 -10.12 -7.02
CA PHE A 24 -6.41 -8.90 -6.34
C PHE A 24 -5.14 -8.14 -5.96
N PRO A 25 -5.00 -6.84 -6.31
CA PRO A 25 -3.91 -6.04 -5.79
C PRO A 25 -4.02 -6.00 -4.25
N ASN A 26 -2.90 -6.22 -3.56
CA ASN A 26 -2.86 -5.94 -2.12
C ASN A 26 -3.14 -4.45 -1.91
N ASP A 27 -3.92 -4.14 -0.88
CA ASP A 27 -4.47 -2.82 -0.57
C ASP A 27 -3.40 -1.77 -0.14
N GLU A 28 -2.12 -1.99 -0.43
CA GLU A 28 -1.03 -1.14 0.07
C GLU A 28 -0.76 0.11 -0.76
N GLU A 29 -1.34 0.29 -1.96
CA GLU A 29 -1.26 1.55 -2.70
C GLU A 29 -2.52 1.81 -3.53
N MET A 30 -3.53 2.41 -2.90
CA MET A 30 -4.57 3.11 -3.64
C MET A 30 -4.53 4.58 -3.22
N SER A 31 -3.78 5.40 -3.95
CA SER A 31 -3.99 6.83 -3.92
C SER A 31 -5.44 7.08 -4.34
N HIS A 32 -6.21 7.77 -3.50
CA HIS A 32 -7.60 8.10 -3.78
C HIS A 32 -7.69 9.09 -4.95
N VAL A 33 -7.63 8.60 -6.19
CA VAL A 33 -7.97 9.42 -7.36
C VAL A 33 -9.48 9.41 -7.51
N SER A 34 -10.13 10.39 -6.87
CA SER A 34 -11.53 10.70 -7.12
C SER A 34 -11.66 11.47 -8.44
N GLY A 35 -12.22 10.81 -9.46
CA GLY A 35 -13.00 11.44 -10.52
C GLY A 35 -12.26 12.24 -11.60
N ASN A 36 -12.28 11.69 -12.82
CA ASN A 36 -12.27 12.39 -14.11
C ASN A 36 -10.97 13.06 -14.61
N THR A 37 -9.80 12.74 -14.07
CA THR A 37 -8.52 13.11 -14.71
C THR A 37 -7.98 11.94 -15.53
N ALA A 38 -7.55 12.21 -16.77
CA ALA A 38 -6.83 11.23 -17.56
C ALA A 38 -5.58 10.81 -16.77
N ILE A 39 -5.49 9.52 -16.45
CA ILE A 39 -4.37 8.93 -15.69
C ILE A 39 -3.15 8.95 -16.63
N THR A 40 -2.48 10.10 -16.70
CA THR A 40 -1.25 10.27 -17.50
C THR A 40 0.00 9.87 -16.70
N GLU A 41 -0.14 9.72 -15.38
CA GLU A 41 0.90 9.26 -14.46
C GLU A 41 0.77 7.76 -14.20
N ARG A 42 1.84 7.01 -14.49
CA ARG A 42 1.92 5.60 -14.16
C ARG A 42 2.23 5.47 -12.66
N ILE A 43 1.32 4.85 -11.94
CA ILE A 43 1.45 4.59 -10.50
C ILE A 43 2.44 3.43 -10.30
N PRO A 44 3.34 3.49 -9.32
CA PRO A 44 4.19 2.36 -8.94
C PRO A 44 3.33 1.14 -8.58
N VAL A 45 3.81 -0.06 -8.91
CA VAL A 45 3.04 -1.30 -8.66
C VAL A 45 3.88 -2.31 -7.91
N ALA A 46 3.29 -2.93 -6.89
CA ALA A 46 3.88 -4.08 -6.23
C ALA A 46 3.95 -5.28 -7.20
N ALA A 47 5.15 -5.74 -7.50
CA ALA A 47 5.39 -6.85 -8.41
C ALA A 47 6.33 -7.88 -7.76
N PRO A 48 5.84 -8.72 -6.84
CA PRO A 48 6.67 -9.56 -5.96
C PRO A 48 7.53 -10.60 -6.70
N ASN A 49 7.16 -10.97 -7.93
CA ASN A 49 7.92 -11.89 -8.78
C ASN A 49 8.88 -11.19 -9.74
N ILE A 50 8.89 -9.85 -9.76
CA ILE A 50 9.69 -9.02 -10.68
C ILE A 50 10.69 -8.20 -9.88
N CYS A 51 10.23 -7.52 -8.84
CA CYS A 51 11.06 -6.69 -7.98
C CYS A 51 11.43 -7.41 -6.67
N PRO A 52 12.63 -7.16 -6.13
CA PRO A 52 13.02 -7.60 -4.81
C PRO A 52 12.06 -7.13 -3.70
N LYS A 53 12.23 -7.69 -2.50
CA LYS A 53 11.49 -7.29 -1.32
C LYS A 53 11.66 -5.78 -1.07
N ASP A 54 10.59 -5.14 -0.61
CA ASP A 54 10.54 -3.72 -0.23
C ASP A 54 10.82 -2.75 -1.40
N MET A 55 10.66 -3.25 -2.64
CA MET A 55 10.70 -2.47 -3.88
C MET A 55 9.35 -2.50 -4.61
N LEU A 56 9.12 -1.49 -5.46
CA LEU A 56 7.99 -1.40 -6.39
C LEU A 56 8.52 -1.25 -7.82
N LEU A 57 7.67 -1.60 -8.78
CA LEU A 57 7.96 -1.41 -10.18
C LEU A 57 7.53 0.01 -10.60
N TYR A 58 8.52 0.88 -10.78
CA TYR A 58 8.35 2.26 -11.23
C TYR A 58 8.43 2.36 -12.75
N PRO A 59 7.70 3.28 -13.37
CA PRO A 59 7.90 3.62 -14.77
C PRO A 59 9.29 4.25 -14.95
N GLY A 60 10.13 3.65 -15.79
CA GLY A 60 11.47 4.16 -16.06
C GLY A 60 11.45 5.38 -16.98
N ASP A 61 12.48 6.22 -16.87
CA ASP A 61 12.69 7.37 -17.75
C ASP A 61 13.02 6.91 -19.18
N GLY A 62 12.12 7.19 -20.13
CA GLY A 62 12.32 6.85 -21.53
C GLY A 62 11.05 6.42 -22.26
N ASN A 63 11.14 5.32 -23.02
CA ASN A 63 10.00 4.81 -23.77
C ASN A 63 8.88 4.37 -22.80
N ARG A 64 7.64 4.33 -23.28
CA ARG A 64 6.48 3.93 -22.49
C ARG A 64 6.53 2.51 -21.90
N SER A 65 7.55 1.72 -22.25
CA SER A 65 7.72 0.32 -21.86
C SER A 65 8.88 0.09 -20.89
N THR A 66 9.66 1.12 -20.51
CA THR A 66 10.72 0.96 -19.52
C THR A 66 10.14 0.93 -18.12
N TRP A 67 10.53 -0.07 -17.35
CA TRP A 67 10.15 -0.24 -15.94
C TRP A 67 11.39 -0.55 -15.13
N VAL A 68 11.51 0.04 -13.95
CA VAL A 68 12.64 -0.10 -13.05
C VAL A 68 12.14 -0.46 -11.67
N CYS A 69 12.84 -1.35 -10.97
CA CYS A 69 12.55 -1.61 -9.56
C CYS A 69 13.25 -0.55 -8.72
N ASP A 70 12.51 0.11 -7.83
CA ASP A 70 13.05 1.07 -6.87
C ASP A 70 12.39 0.88 -5.50
N CYS A 71 13.00 1.41 -4.45
CA CYS A 71 12.51 1.28 -3.09
C CYS A 71 11.11 1.86 -2.92
N ARG A 72 10.30 1.22 -2.08
CA ARG A 72 9.03 1.77 -1.61
C ARG A 72 9.24 3.15 -0.97
N PRO A 73 8.21 4.03 -0.95
CA PRO A 73 8.32 5.32 -0.25
C PRO A 73 8.80 5.16 1.20
N ARG A 74 9.77 5.99 1.60
CA ARG A 74 10.44 5.99 2.93
C ARG A 74 11.45 4.84 3.16
N PHE A 75 11.71 4.01 2.15
CA PHE A 75 12.77 3.01 2.19
C PHE A 75 14.03 3.54 1.49
N LEU A 76 15.19 3.19 2.04
CA LEU A 76 16.50 3.61 1.59
C LEU A 76 17.24 2.45 0.92
N TYR A 77 17.80 2.72 -0.25
CA TYR A 77 18.52 1.74 -1.07
C TYR A 77 19.95 1.52 -0.59
N PHE A 78 20.31 0.28 -0.28
CA PHE A 78 21.69 -0.11 0.00
C PHE A 78 22.30 -0.80 -1.24
N PRO A 79 23.29 -0.17 -1.90
CA PRO A 79 23.82 -0.68 -3.16
C PRO A 79 24.67 -1.95 -3.01
N LEU A 80 25.25 -2.20 -1.82
CA LEU A 80 26.13 -3.35 -1.59
C LEU A 80 25.40 -4.69 -1.59
N ASN A 81 24.14 -4.70 -1.15
CA ASN A 81 23.30 -5.89 -1.03
C ASN A 81 22.03 -5.82 -1.91
N ASN A 82 21.87 -4.73 -2.70
CA ASN A 82 20.73 -4.50 -3.56
C ASN A 82 19.39 -4.66 -2.82
N SER A 83 19.27 -4.03 -1.65
CA SER A 83 18.08 -4.12 -0.81
C SER A 83 17.62 -2.77 -0.30
N CYS A 84 16.32 -2.68 -0.03
CA CYS A 84 15.66 -1.50 0.50
C CYS A 84 15.32 -1.70 1.97
N HIS A 85 15.56 -0.68 2.78
CA HIS A 85 15.30 -0.73 4.21
C HIS A 85 14.62 0.54 4.69
N GLU A 86 13.57 0.39 5.48
CA GLU A 86 12.83 1.54 6.01
C GLU A 86 13.74 2.45 6.84
N ALA A 87 13.65 3.75 6.60
CA ALA A 87 14.37 4.74 7.39
C ALA A 87 13.96 4.67 8.88
N TYR A 88 14.93 4.89 9.77
CA TYR A 88 14.77 4.77 11.23
C TYR A 88 14.38 3.38 11.75
N ARG A 89 14.51 2.34 10.93
CA ARG A 89 14.45 0.93 11.35
C ARG A 89 15.85 0.32 11.34
N GLN A 90 16.02 -0.79 12.06
CA GLN A 90 17.31 -1.47 12.16
C GLN A 90 17.89 -1.85 10.78
N GLY A 91 17.06 -2.42 9.89
CA GLY A 91 17.52 -2.81 8.55
C GLY A 91 18.76 -3.73 8.60
N PRO A 92 19.81 -3.46 7.81
CA PRO A 92 21.04 -4.24 7.80
C PRO A 92 22.04 -3.77 8.88
N CYS A 93 21.66 -2.81 9.72
CA CYS A 93 22.53 -2.23 10.73
C CYS A 93 22.71 -3.17 11.93
N PRO A 94 23.82 -3.04 12.68
CA PRO A 94 24.00 -3.78 13.92
C PRO A 94 22.91 -3.44 14.94
N PRO A 95 22.72 -4.27 15.98
CA PRO A 95 21.75 -4.00 17.05
C PRO A 95 21.91 -2.57 17.61
N GLN A 96 20.80 -1.96 18.02
CA GLN A 96 20.73 -0.59 18.56
C GLN A 96 21.12 0.52 17.56
N ASN A 97 21.23 0.20 16.27
CA ASN A 97 21.45 1.17 15.20
C ASN A 97 20.26 1.14 14.26
N TYR A 98 20.05 2.24 13.54
CA TYR A 98 19.04 2.33 12.50
C TYR A 98 19.62 2.91 11.20
N VAL A 99 18.86 2.77 10.12
CA VAL A 99 19.17 3.34 8.82
C VAL A 99 18.78 4.82 8.78
N VAL A 100 19.68 5.69 8.34
CA VAL A 100 19.39 7.10 8.04
C VAL A 100 20.00 7.52 6.72
N LEU A 101 19.41 8.51 6.06
CA LEU A 101 20.03 9.22 4.94
C LEU A 101 20.45 10.61 5.42
N PRO A 102 21.74 10.88 5.63
CA PRO A 102 22.19 12.21 6.02
C PRO A 102 21.84 13.25 4.94
N LYS A 103 21.59 14.49 5.39
CA LYS A 103 21.28 15.58 4.47
C LYS A 103 22.42 15.79 3.47
N ASN A 104 22.06 15.94 2.20
CA ASN A 104 22.99 16.10 1.07
C ASN A 104 23.86 14.87 0.77
N GLU A 105 23.52 13.70 1.30
CA GLU A 105 24.16 12.44 0.92
C GLU A 105 23.22 11.58 0.07
N ALA A 106 23.79 10.78 -0.83
CA ALA A 106 23.06 9.84 -1.67
C ALA A 106 23.14 8.39 -1.16
N ILE A 107 23.95 8.13 -0.13
CA ILE A 107 24.21 6.79 0.40
C ILE A 107 23.72 6.73 1.84
N PRO A 108 22.80 5.81 2.19
CA PRO A 108 22.34 5.66 3.54
C PRO A 108 23.44 5.10 4.45
N LYS A 109 23.36 5.45 5.74
CA LYS A 109 24.32 5.05 6.76
C LYS A 109 23.61 4.44 7.97
N CYS A 110 24.32 3.54 8.63
CA CYS A 110 23.93 3.05 9.95
C CYS A 110 24.45 4.02 11.01
N VAL A 111 23.54 4.51 11.84
CA VAL A 111 23.90 5.32 13.01
C VAL A 111 23.24 4.78 14.26
N LYS A 112 23.85 5.05 15.41
CA LYS A 112 23.33 4.61 16.70
C LYS A 112 21.97 5.23 16.96
N ASN A 113 20.97 4.40 17.26
CA ASN A 113 19.67 4.86 17.71
C ASN A 113 19.80 5.43 19.13
N PRO A 114 19.48 6.71 19.38
CA PRO A 114 19.52 7.28 20.73
C PRO A 114 18.64 6.54 21.74
N CYS A 115 17.57 5.89 21.27
CA CYS A 115 16.61 5.13 22.08
C CYS A 115 17.02 3.67 22.30
N LEU A 116 18.09 3.19 21.64
CA LEU A 116 18.65 1.84 21.77
C LEU A 116 17.68 0.67 21.42
N GLU A 117 16.47 0.95 20.93
CA GLU A 117 15.43 -0.04 20.63
C GLU A 117 14.86 0.19 19.22
N ASP A 118 14.74 -0.88 18.41
CA ASP A 118 14.21 -0.78 17.05
C ASP A 118 12.74 -0.35 17.04
N GLY A 119 12.40 0.63 16.20
CA GLY A 119 11.06 1.21 16.14
C GLY A 119 10.81 2.38 17.09
N LEU A 120 11.73 2.65 18.03
CA LEU A 120 11.74 3.90 18.77
C LEU A 120 12.63 4.93 18.07
N VAL A 121 12.13 6.16 17.97
CA VAL A 121 12.87 7.30 17.43
C VAL A 121 12.91 8.44 18.44
N GLN A 122 14.01 9.19 18.44
CA GLN A 122 14.11 10.39 19.27
C GLN A 122 13.42 11.57 18.56
N TYR A 123 12.42 12.13 19.20
CA TYR A 123 11.70 13.31 18.74
C TYR A 123 11.56 14.30 19.90
N ASN A 124 11.98 15.56 19.71
CA ASN A 124 12.07 16.56 20.79
C ASN A 124 12.77 16.03 22.06
N ASN A 125 13.90 15.33 21.87
CA ASN A 125 14.72 14.70 22.91
C ASN A 125 14.07 13.54 23.70
N ILE A 126 12.86 13.11 23.33
CA ILE A 126 12.14 12.00 23.97
C ILE A 126 11.98 10.86 22.97
N CYS A 127 12.02 9.62 23.45
CA CYS A 127 11.84 8.43 22.63
C CYS A 127 10.36 8.11 22.46
N TYR A 128 9.94 7.96 21.20
CA TYR A 128 8.56 7.60 20.84
C TYR A 128 8.54 6.49 19.79
N PRO A 129 7.49 5.65 19.79
CA PRO A 129 7.31 4.67 18.76
C PRO A 129 6.96 5.34 17.42
N LEU A 130 7.70 4.96 16.37
CA LEU A 130 7.43 5.39 15.00
C LEU A 130 6.05 4.86 14.57
N ARG A 131 5.34 5.59 13.70
CA ARG A 131 4.04 5.19 13.14
C ARG A 131 2.92 4.94 14.18
N THR A 132 3.03 5.49 15.38
CA THR A 132 2.01 5.35 16.42
C THR A 132 1.22 6.64 16.61
N THR A 133 -0.09 6.53 16.69
CA THR A 133 -1.00 7.69 16.86
C THR A 133 -0.81 8.33 18.23
N GLY A 134 -0.81 9.66 18.26
CA GLY A 134 -0.67 10.45 19.48
C GLY A 134 0.78 10.77 19.80
N GLY A 135 1.17 10.56 21.07
CA GLY A 135 2.50 10.95 21.56
C GLY A 135 2.76 12.46 21.35
N PRO A 136 3.85 12.85 20.68
CA PRO A 136 4.16 14.25 20.43
C PRO A 136 3.30 14.87 19.31
N CYS A 137 2.57 14.04 18.55
CA CYS A 137 1.73 14.47 17.42
C CYS A 137 0.23 14.39 17.73
N ALA A 138 -0.15 14.31 19.02
CA ALA A 138 -1.55 14.32 19.44
C ALA A 138 -2.26 15.65 19.06
N PRO A 139 -3.58 15.64 18.79
CA PRO A 139 -4.52 14.52 18.95
C PRO A 139 -4.54 13.52 17.78
N ASP A 140 -4.43 14.00 16.54
CA ASP A 140 -4.73 13.21 15.33
C ASP A 140 -3.51 13.13 14.37
N GLY A 141 -2.36 12.76 14.94
CA GLY A 141 -1.12 12.65 14.18
C GLY A 141 -0.25 11.49 14.62
N VAL A 142 0.70 11.16 13.75
CA VAL A 142 1.71 10.11 13.95
C VAL A 142 3.08 10.68 13.63
N ILE A 143 4.13 10.16 14.29
CA ILE A 143 5.50 10.42 13.85
C ILE A 143 5.76 9.59 12.59
N GLY A 144 5.83 10.28 11.47
CA GLY A 144 6.14 9.74 10.15
C GLY A 144 7.56 10.11 9.71
N VAL A 145 7.94 9.55 8.56
CA VAL A 145 9.17 9.90 7.84
C VAL A 145 8.75 10.57 6.55
N ASN A 146 9.29 11.76 6.28
CA ASN A 146 9.06 12.45 5.02
C ASN A 146 9.67 11.66 3.84
N GLU A 147 8.92 11.45 2.77
CA GLU A 147 9.35 10.57 1.67
C GLU A 147 10.51 11.16 0.84
N THR A 148 10.66 12.49 0.84
CA THR A 148 11.68 13.19 0.05
C THR A 148 12.92 13.51 0.87
N THR A 149 12.73 14.03 2.09
CA THR A 149 13.85 14.46 2.94
C THR A 149 14.35 13.40 3.90
N PHE A 150 13.56 12.34 4.12
CA PHE A 150 13.80 11.33 5.16
C PHE A 150 13.92 11.91 6.59
N ASP A 151 13.41 13.11 6.83
CA ASP A 151 13.33 13.70 8.17
C ASP A 151 12.07 13.18 8.91
N LEU A 152 12.13 13.14 10.25
CA LEU A 152 10.98 12.82 11.10
C LEU A 152 10.03 14.01 11.20
N GLU A 153 8.73 13.78 10.97
CA GLU A 153 7.70 14.81 11.04
C GLU A 153 6.39 14.29 11.62
N CYS A 154 5.58 15.20 12.17
CA CYS A 154 4.20 14.86 12.53
C CYS A 154 3.32 14.95 11.28
N ILE A 155 2.79 13.81 10.85
CA ILE A 155 1.82 13.73 9.75
C ILE A 155 0.43 13.43 10.31
N SER A 156 -0.60 13.95 9.66
CA SER A 156 -2.00 13.64 10.01
C SER A 156 -2.31 12.16 9.75
N THR A 157 -3.11 11.56 10.62
CA THR A 157 -3.61 10.18 10.43
C THR A 157 -4.39 10.00 9.13
N ASP A 158 -5.00 11.08 8.60
CA ASP A 158 -5.76 11.03 7.33
C ASP A 158 -4.87 10.85 6.10
N VAL A 159 -3.59 11.20 6.22
CA VAL A 159 -2.57 11.09 5.16
C VAL A 159 -1.64 9.90 5.39
N ALA A 160 -1.54 9.44 6.63
CA ALA A 160 -0.71 8.30 7.00
C ALA A 160 -1.30 7.00 6.43
N THR A 161 -0.79 6.57 5.28
CA THR A 161 -1.19 5.36 4.54
C THR A 161 -1.10 4.04 5.33
N PHE A 162 -0.37 4.04 6.45
CA PHE A 162 -0.22 2.88 7.34
C PHE A 162 -1.21 2.86 8.52
N VAL A 163 -2.02 3.90 8.71
CA VAL A 163 -3.05 3.93 9.75
C VAL A 163 -4.31 3.27 9.20
N ILE A 164 -4.65 2.11 9.74
CA ILE A 164 -5.93 1.45 9.45
C ILE A 164 -7.03 2.32 10.07
N ILE A 165 -7.77 3.05 9.24
CA ILE A 165 -8.95 3.79 9.71
C ILE A 165 -9.99 2.76 10.14
N ASP A 166 -10.30 2.71 11.43
CA ASP A 166 -11.36 1.85 11.94
C ASP A 166 -12.68 2.21 11.24
N PRO A 167 -13.37 1.23 10.63
CA PRO A 167 -14.64 1.51 9.97
C PRO A 167 -15.64 2.04 11.01
N PRO A 168 -16.47 3.04 10.66
CA PRO A 168 -17.45 3.59 11.59
C PRO A 168 -18.28 2.47 12.21
N PRO A 169 -18.52 2.47 13.54
CA PRO A 169 -19.11 1.35 14.28
C PRO A 169 -20.55 1.00 13.83
N LYS A 170 -21.20 1.85 13.03
CA LYS A 170 -22.52 1.62 12.46
C LYS A 170 -22.52 0.42 11.51
N LYS A 171 -22.88 -0.77 12.01
CA LYS A 171 -23.10 -1.96 11.18
C LYS A 171 -24.23 -1.69 10.17
N CYS A 172 -23.99 -1.99 8.89
CA CYS A 172 -25.04 -1.88 7.89
C CYS A 172 -26.09 -2.98 8.04
N PRO A 173 -27.33 -2.73 7.60
CA PRO A 173 -28.34 -3.77 7.47
C PRO A 173 -27.82 -4.96 6.66
N VAL A 174 -28.25 -6.17 7.00
CA VAL A 174 -27.90 -7.39 6.26
C VAL A 174 -28.30 -7.23 4.80
N GLY A 175 -27.35 -7.36 3.87
CA GLY A 175 -27.56 -7.17 2.43
C GLY A 175 -27.28 -5.76 1.91
N SER A 176 -26.90 -4.81 2.77
CA SER A 176 -26.46 -3.47 2.40
C SER A 176 -24.93 -3.37 2.32
N ARG A 177 -24.42 -2.49 1.44
CA ARG A 177 -23.00 -2.12 1.35
C ARG A 177 -22.81 -0.63 1.70
N ARG A 178 -21.66 -0.27 2.29
CA ARG A 178 -21.27 1.13 2.51
C ARG A 178 -20.76 1.75 1.21
N ASN A 179 -20.97 3.05 1.04
CA ASN A 179 -20.23 3.84 0.05
C ASN A 179 -18.86 4.30 0.63
N SER A 180 -18.07 5.01 -0.17
CA SER A 180 -16.77 5.58 0.22
C SER A 180 -16.85 6.56 1.40
N LEU A 181 -18.03 7.11 1.69
CA LEU A 181 -18.28 8.00 2.83
C LEU A 181 -18.76 7.24 4.09
N GLY A 182 -18.72 5.92 4.09
CA GLY A 182 -19.14 5.08 5.21
C GLY A 182 -20.66 5.00 5.43
N VAL A 183 -21.47 5.53 4.49
CA VAL A 183 -22.94 5.53 4.57
C VAL A 183 -23.49 4.24 3.97
N CYS A 184 -24.35 3.54 4.72
CA CYS A 184 -25.00 2.32 4.26
C CYS A 184 -26.06 2.62 3.20
N LYS A 185 -26.04 1.90 2.07
CA LYS A 185 -27.11 1.97 1.08
C LYS A 185 -28.41 1.41 1.67
N THR A 186 -29.51 2.14 1.57
CA THR A 186 -30.82 1.63 2.00
C THR A 186 -31.25 0.47 1.10
N ILE A 187 -31.70 -0.63 1.71
CA ILE A 187 -32.29 -1.74 0.97
C ILE A 187 -33.74 -1.33 0.70
N ALA A 188 -34.10 -1.14 -0.57
CA ALA A 188 -35.50 -1.02 -0.94
C ALA A 188 -36.15 -2.40 -0.75
N ASN A 189 -36.94 -2.56 0.30
CA ASN A 189 -37.78 -3.75 0.46
C ASN A 189 -38.81 -3.74 -0.68
N PHE A 190 -38.55 -4.49 -1.76
CA PHE A 190 -39.60 -4.91 -2.67
C PHE A 190 -40.46 -5.95 -1.94
N SER A 191 -41.30 -5.45 -1.03
CA SER A 191 -42.41 -6.23 -0.50
C SER A 191 -43.26 -6.63 -1.70
N SER A 192 -43.35 -7.95 -1.90
CA SER A 192 -44.26 -8.63 -2.83
C SER A 192 -45.55 -7.83 -3.00
N ARG A 193 -45.70 -7.19 -4.17
CA ARG A 193 -46.98 -6.62 -4.59
C ARG A 193 -47.88 -7.80 -4.91
N THR A 194 -48.57 -8.28 -3.88
CA THR A 194 -49.60 -9.32 -3.95
C THR A 194 -50.59 -9.02 -5.08
N ASN A 195 -50.81 -10.03 -5.92
CA ASN A 195 -51.92 -10.24 -6.85
C ASN A 195 -53.04 -9.21 -6.79
N LYS A 196 -53.21 -8.43 -7.86
CA LYS A 196 -54.53 -7.91 -8.27
C LYS A 196 -54.87 -8.46 -9.65
N VAL A 197 -55.51 -9.62 -9.56
CA VAL A 197 -56.56 -10.23 -10.39
C VAL A 197 -57.07 -9.37 -11.56
N PHE A 198 -57.11 -10.02 -12.73
CA PHE A 198 -57.89 -9.68 -13.91
C PHE A 198 -59.36 -9.39 -13.58
N THR A 199 -59.85 -8.24 -14.04
CA THR A 199 -61.23 -8.04 -14.51
C THR A 199 -61.21 -7.04 -15.64
#